data_AF-A0A519HVF6-F1
#
_entry.id   AF-A0A519HVF6-F1
#
_cell.length_a   1.000
_cell.length_b   1.000
_cell.length_c   1.000
_cell.angle_alpha   90.00
_cell.angle_beta   90.00
_cell.angle_gamma   90.00
#
_symmetry.space_group_name_H-M   'P 1'
#
loop_
_entity.id
_entity.type
_entity.pdbx_description
1 polymer ?
#
loop_
_entity_poly.entity_id
_entity_poly.type
_entity_poly.pdbx_seq_one_letter_code
_entity_poly.pdbx_strand_id
1 'polypeptide(L)'
;MLTRLILLLLTAAGLFTATTAEAQARGAPRGQAEVCDSDSIEWAGPAFANSISWQRMEWTPFGPVEYGWETYLPLIQHELGTDCAPNSPVFALKLAEFQFGHGLPPTGWFDAATFQTFRGLWQERRPFIMARVREEPCPEPPPLYQLGYLVESEEHADRLTRLLRRDVLDAYRRLVAAARAEVPEVANDPELLQIFSGFRDPEADAARCAAAGNCDGLRRAVCSPHRTGTAVDLFVGQLAGLGVDNTSAASRLHMTRTPTYRWLVKNAGRFGFTPYVYEPWHWEWISPTGGYAGQ
;
A
#
# COMPACT_ATOMS: atom_id res chain seq x y z
N MET A 1 -7.19 25.10 -81.90
CA MET A 1 -6.78 26.47 -82.32
C MET A 1 -6.29 27.24 -81.11
N LEU A 2 -5.01 27.61 -81.19
CA LEU A 2 -4.30 28.74 -80.58
C LEU A 2 -4.34 29.03 -79.05
N THR A 3 -3.17 28.77 -78.44
CA THR A 3 -2.35 29.68 -77.59
C THR A 3 -2.93 30.21 -76.28
N ARG A 4 -2.24 30.10 -75.12
CA ARG A 4 -0.90 30.64 -74.85
C ARG A 4 -0.13 29.89 -73.75
N LEU A 5 1.18 29.91 -73.95
CA LEU A 5 2.29 29.43 -73.15
C LEU A 5 2.74 30.51 -72.14
N ILE A 6 3.56 30.09 -71.16
CA ILE A 6 4.60 30.84 -70.40
C ILE A 6 4.40 30.86 -68.87
N LEU A 7 4.83 29.76 -68.27
CA LEU A 7 5.93 29.64 -67.29
C LEU A 7 6.47 30.92 -66.63
N LEU A 8 6.45 30.97 -65.30
CA LEU A 8 7.53 31.58 -64.51
C LEU A 8 7.68 30.82 -63.18
N LEU A 9 8.80 30.08 -63.13
CA LEU A 9 9.36 29.40 -61.97
C LEU A 9 9.93 30.43 -60.99
N LEU A 10 9.61 30.27 -59.70
CA LEU A 10 10.50 30.67 -58.61
C LEU A 10 10.56 29.53 -57.61
N THR A 11 11.71 28.88 -57.61
CA THR A 11 12.19 27.86 -56.69
C THR A 11 12.45 28.46 -55.31
N ALA A 12 11.97 27.81 -54.25
CA ALA A 12 12.59 27.88 -52.94
C ALA A 12 12.61 26.48 -52.34
N ALA A 13 13.82 25.93 -52.20
CA ALA A 13 14.11 24.70 -51.51
C ALA A 13 13.82 24.88 -50.00
N GLY A 14 13.17 23.90 -49.39
CA GLY A 14 12.94 23.81 -47.96
C GLY A 14 12.97 22.35 -47.53
N LEU A 15 13.93 22.03 -46.68
CA LEU A 15 14.40 20.71 -46.31
C LEU A 15 13.36 19.83 -45.61
N PHE A 16 13.57 18.51 -45.76
CA PHE A 16 13.14 17.46 -44.84
C PHE A 16 13.41 17.81 -43.38
N THR A 17 12.42 17.62 -42.51
CA THR A 17 12.59 16.83 -41.27
C THR A 17 11.23 16.25 -40.85
N ALA A 18 11.16 14.92 -40.84
CA ALA A 18 10.14 14.20 -40.11
C ALA A 18 10.40 14.41 -38.61
N THR A 19 9.48 15.04 -37.90
CA THR A 19 9.51 15.06 -36.43
C THR A 19 8.61 13.93 -35.92
N THR A 20 9.25 12.82 -35.60
CA THR A 20 8.74 11.83 -34.65
C THR A 20 8.45 12.55 -33.34
N ALA A 21 7.18 12.67 -32.97
CA ALA A 21 6.77 13.09 -31.64
C ALA A 21 7.02 11.92 -30.68
N GLU A 22 8.28 11.73 -30.27
CA GLU A 22 8.59 10.98 -29.07
C GLU A 22 8.04 11.76 -27.88
N ALA A 23 6.90 11.31 -27.37
CA ALA A 23 6.39 11.71 -26.09
C ALA A 23 7.38 11.23 -25.01
N GLN A 24 8.40 12.05 -24.74
CA GLN A 24 9.17 11.96 -23.51
C GLN A 24 8.19 12.12 -22.36
N ALA A 25 7.86 11.00 -21.72
CA ALA A 25 7.32 10.96 -20.38
C ALA A 25 8.30 11.72 -19.48
N ARG A 26 8.03 13.01 -19.30
CA ARG A 26 8.70 13.83 -18.30
C ARG A 26 8.35 13.23 -16.96
N GLY A 27 9.27 12.46 -16.39
CA GLY A 27 9.23 12.11 -14.98
C GLY A 27 9.03 13.40 -14.19
N ALA A 28 8.03 13.41 -13.31
CA ALA A 28 7.75 14.54 -12.45
C ALA A 28 9.06 14.96 -11.74
N PRO A 29 9.37 16.26 -11.66
CA PRO A 29 10.54 16.71 -10.92
C PRO A 29 10.40 16.25 -9.46
N ARG A 30 11.51 15.82 -8.84
CA ARG A 30 11.58 15.57 -7.39
C ARG A 30 10.89 16.73 -6.67
N GLY A 31 9.75 16.43 -6.05
CA GLY A 31 8.79 17.42 -5.57
C GLY A 31 9.43 18.44 -4.65
N GLN A 32 9.03 19.70 -4.79
CA GLN A 32 9.33 20.71 -3.78
C GLN A 32 8.80 20.20 -2.43
N ALA A 33 9.57 20.41 -1.36
CA ALA A 33 9.11 20.08 -0.01
C ALA A 33 7.78 20.79 0.25
N GLU A 34 6.77 20.03 0.68
CA GLU A 34 5.46 20.57 0.99
C GLU A 34 5.57 21.60 2.13
N VAL A 35 4.91 22.74 1.97
CA VAL A 35 4.87 23.79 3.00
C VAL A 35 3.71 23.49 3.94
N CYS A 36 4.01 23.02 5.15
CA CYS A 36 2.99 22.55 6.09
C CYS A 36 2.35 23.63 6.96
N ASP A 37 3.02 24.78 7.10
CA ASP A 37 2.58 25.88 7.96
C ASP A 37 1.93 27.04 7.17
N SER A 38 1.51 26.81 5.93
CA SER A 38 0.96 27.89 5.09
C SER A 38 -0.32 28.49 5.70
N ASP A 39 -0.35 29.83 5.71
CA ASP A 39 -1.31 30.71 6.39
C ASP A 39 -2.78 30.27 6.31
N SER A 40 -3.21 29.52 7.33
CA SER A 40 -4.62 29.31 7.61
C SER A 40 -4.84 29.31 9.11
N ILE A 41 -4.98 30.51 9.66
CA ILE A 41 -5.45 30.73 11.04
C ILE A 41 -6.71 29.88 11.32
N GLU A 42 -7.56 29.70 10.30
CA GLU A 42 -8.74 28.84 10.32
C GLU A 42 -8.45 27.39 10.74
N TRP A 43 -7.33 26.81 10.31
CA TRP A 43 -6.99 25.41 10.56
C TRP A 43 -6.07 25.20 11.76
N ALA A 44 -5.62 26.28 12.43
CA ALA A 44 -4.78 26.19 13.61
C ALA A 44 -5.47 25.46 14.79
N GLY A 45 -6.77 25.68 14.98
CA GLY A 45 -7.56 25.02 16.03
C GLY A 45 -7.65 23.49 15.83
N PRO A 46 -8.14 23.02 14.67
CA PRO A 46 -8.16 21.59 14.35
C PRO A 46 -6.76 20.94 14.34
N ALA A 47 -5.74 21.62 13.84
CA ALA A 47 -4.35 21.15 13.91
C ALA A 47 -3.89 20.94 15.36
N PHE A 48 -4.22 21.87 16.26
CA PHE A 48 -3.96 21.72 17.69
C PHE A 48 -4.73 20.53 18.29
N ALA A 49 -6.00 20.34 17.95
CA ALA A 49 -6.78 19.18 18.40
C ALA A 49 -6.13 17.85 17.96
N ASN A 50 -5.66 17.77 16.72
CA ASN A 50 -4.92 16.62 16.19
C ASN A 50 -3.61 16.38 16.95
N SER A 51 -2.87 17.43 17.30
CA SER A 51 -1.63 17.32 18.09
C SER A 51 -1.85 16.70 19.47
N ILE A 52 -3.05 16.85 20.04
CA ILE A 52 -3.43 16.22 21.31
C ILE A 52 -3.84 14.77 21.08
N SER A 53 -4.68 14.52 20.08
CA SER A 53 -5.33 13.22 19.90
C SER A 53 -4.41 12.15 19.29
N TRP A 54 -3.44 12.53 18.45
CA TRP A 54 -2.66 11.57 17.65
C TRP A 54 -1.91 10.49 18.43
N GLN A 55 -1.54 10.76 19.68
CA GLN A 55 -0.87 9.80 20.57
C GLN A 55 -1.69 9.43 21.80
N ARG A 56 -2.87 10.03 22.00
CA ARG A 56 -3.59 9.96 23.28
C ARG A 56 -5.06 9.59 23.18
N MET A 57 -5.64 9.66 21.98
CA MET A 57 -7.04 9.29 21.77
C MET A 57 -7.29 7.84 22.21
N GLU A 58 -8.17 7.62 23.17
CA GLU A 58 -8.63 6.28 23.55
C GLU A 58 -9.78 5.86 22.65
N TRP A 59 -9.69 4.67 22.04
CA TRP A 59 -10.63 4.21 21.03
C TRP A 59 -10.42 2.72 20.68
N THR A 60 -11.31 2.13 19.88
CA THR A 60 -11.34 0.70 19.56
C THR A 60 -11.44 0.43 18.05
N PRO A 61 -10.45 0.83 17.23
CA PRO A 61 -10.54 0.81 15.77
C PRO A 61 -10.75 -0.61 15.18
N PHE A 62 -10.27 -1.64 15.88
CA PHE A 62 -10.38 -3.06 15.49
C PHE A 62 -10.90 -3.96 16.62
N GLY A 63 -11.56 -3.39 17.64
CA GLY A 63 -12.10 -4.13 18.79
C GLY A 63 -11.33 -3.89 20.09
N PRO A 64 -10.04 -4.26 20.20
CA PRO A 64 -9.21 -3.90 21.35
C PRO A 64 -9.06 -2.39 21.51
N VAL A 65 -8.87 -1.95 22.76
CA VAL A 65 -8.57 -0.55 23.08
C VAL A 65 -7.16 -0.19 22.63
N GLU A 66 -7.03 0.95 21.96
CA GLU A 66 -5.78 1.56 21.51
C GLU A 66 -5.68 3.00 22.02
N TYR A 67 -4.46 3.54 22.03
CA TYR A 67 -4.18 4.93 22.41
C TYR A 67 -3.46 5.65 21.27
N GLY A 68 -4.03 6.77 20.85
CA GLY A 68 -3.59 7.51 19.67
C GLY A 68 -3.91 6.78 18.36
N TRP A 69 -3.70 7.50 17.27
CA TRP A 69 -3.93 7.02 15.90
C TRP A 69 -2.67 7.10 15.03
N GLU A 70 -1.51 7.41 15.63
CA GLU A 70 -0.21 7.50 14.95
C GLU A 70 0.14 6.25 14.12
N THR A 71 -0.22 5.06 14.60
CA THR A 71 -0.01 3.79 13.86
C THR A 71 -0.61 3.84 12.45
N TYR A 72 -1.69 4.57 12.24
CA TYR A 72 -2.39 4.68 10.96
C TYR A 72 -1.95 5.90 10.14
N LEU A 73 -1.11 6.77 10.71
CA LEU A 73 -0.73 8.05 10.11
C LEU A 73 -0.14 7.92 8.69
N PRO A 74 0.76 6.95 8.37
CA PRO A 74 1.27 6.84 7.02
C PRO A 74 0.19 6.62 5.96
N LEU A 75 -0.83 5.79 6.27
CA LEU A 75 -1.95 5.54 5.36
C LEU A 75 -2.89 6.74 5.27
N ILE A 76 -3.14 7.43 6.38
CA ILE A 76 -3.94 8.66 6.40
C ILE A 76 -3.28 9.73 5.53
N GLN A 77 -1.98 9.98 5.74
CA GLN A 77 -1.18 10.93 4.94
C GLN A 77 -1.22 10.60 3.44
N HIS A 78 -1.10 9.31 3.11
CA HIS A 78 -1.22 8.86 1.72
C HIS A 78 -2.60 9.13 1.12
N GLU A 79 -3.67 8.84 1.86
CA GLU A 79 -5.04 9.09 1.39
C GLU A 79 -5.35 10.59 1.24
N LEU A 80 -4.84 11.40 2.16
CA LEU A 80 -4.98 12.85 2.14
C LEU A 80 -4.07 13.53 1.10
N GLY A 81 -3.09 12.81 0.54
CA GLY A 81 -2.12 13.37 -0.40
C GLY A 81 -1.20 14.43 0.21
N THR A 82 -0.83 14.29 1.49
CA THR A 82 0.05 15.23 2.21
C THR A 82 1.06 14.48 3.07
N ASP A 83 2.27 15.01 3.15
CA ASP A 83 3.32 14.54 4.07
C ASP A 83 3.36 15.33 5.38
N CYS A 84 2.49 16.34 5.51
CA CYS A 84 2.44 17.20 6.67
C CYS A 84 1.97 16.48 7.94
N ALA A 85 2.56 16.86 9.07
CA ALA A 85 2.30 16.24 10.36
C ALA A 85 0.89 16.59 10.89
N PRO A 86 0.31 15.77 11.78
CA PRO A 86 -1.03 15.99 12.34
C PRO A 86 -1.25 17.37 12.95
N ASN A 87 -0.20 17.97 13.51
CA ASN A 87 -0.22 19.27 14.16
C ASN A 87 -0.10 20.46 13.18
N SER A 88 -0.11 20.21 11.88
CA SER A 88 -0.01 21.25 10.86
C SER A 88 -1.39 21.73 10.38
N PRO A 89 -1.55 23.04 10.07
CA PRO A 89 -2.76 23.55 9.43
C PRO A 89 -3.09 22.85 8.10
N VAL A 90 -2.07 22.51 7.30
CA VAL A 90 -2.27 21.82 6.01
C VAL A 90 -2.87 20.43 6.19
N PHE A 91 -2.40 19.64 7.17
CA PHE A 91 -3.01 18.34 7.45
C PHE A 91 -4.48 18.48 7.84
N ALA A 92 -4.80 19.45 8.71
CA ALA A 92 -6.17 19.71 9.13
C ALA A 92 -7.08 20.11 7.96
N LEU A 93 -6.61 20.99 7.07
CA LEU A 93 -7.33 21.35 5.84
C LEU A 93 -7.59 20.11 4.97
N LYS A 94 -6.55 19.31 4.69
CA LYS A 94 -6.67 18.11 3.85
C LYS A 94 -7.64 17.09 4.45
N LEU A 95 -7.61 16.94 5.77
CA LEU A 95 -8.55 16.09 6.49
C LEU A 95 -10.00 16.62 6.39
N ALA A 96 -10.20 17.93 6.47
CA ALA A 96 -11.52 18.55 6.28
C ALA A 96 -12.04 18.36 4.84
N GLU A 97 -11.18 18.52 3.83
CA GLU A 97 -11.51 18.23 2.43
C GLU A 97 -11.93 16.77 2.22
N PHE A 98 -11.19 15.83 2.82
CA PHE A 98 -11.54 14.41 2.82
C PHE A 98 -12.89 14.17 3.50
N GLN A 99 -13.09 14.70 4.71
CA GLN A 99 -14.34 14.57 5.43
C GLN A 99 -15.52 15.07 4.60
N PHE A 100 -15.41 16.27 4.02
CA PHE A 100 -16.42 16.83 3.13
C PHE A 100 -16.72 15.90 1.94
N GLY A 101 -15.67 15.42 1.26
CA GLY A 101 -15.78 14.53 0.11
C GLY A 101 -16.47 13.20 0.40
N HIS A 102 -16.43 12.75 1.66
CA HIS A 102 -17.06 11.51 2.11
C HIS A 102 -18.35 11.73 2.94
N GLY A 103 -18.93 12.94 2.90
CA GLY A 103 -20.20 13.23 3.56
C GLY A 103 -20.12 13.32 5.09
N LEU A 104 -18.92 13.51 5.64
CA LEU A 104 -18.69 13.80 7.06
C LEU A 104 -18.65 15.32 7.30
N PRO A 105 -18.91 15.79 8.53
CA PRO A 105 -18.64 17.17 8.90
C PRO A 105 -17.14 17.52 8.68
N PRO A 106 -16.80 18.59 7.93
CA PRO A 106 -15.42 18.94 7.60
C PRO A 106 -14.73 19.69 8.75
N THR A 107 -14.53 19.01 9.87
CA THR A 107 -13.95 19.61 11.08
C THR A 107 -12.44 19.79 11.00
N GLY A 108 -11.76 19.02 10.14
CA GLY A 108 -10.30 19.00 10.03
C GLY A 108 -9.58 18.37 11.23
N TRP A 109 -10.31 17.88 12.23
CA TRP A 109 -9.75 17.04 13.28
C TRP A 109 -10.02 15.56 12.97
N PHE A 110 -9.17 14.69 13.49
CA PHE A 110 -9.34 13.26 13.38
C PHE A 110 -10.28 12.74 14.47
N ASP A 111 -11.23 11.90 14.08
CA ASP A 111 -12.14 11.21 15.00
C ASP A 111 -12.46 9.78 14.51
N ALA A 112 -13.23 9.05 15.34
CA ALA A 112 -13.56 7.66 15.06
C ALA A 112 -14.41 7.49 13.79
N ALA A 113 -15.31 8.43 13.48
CA ALA A 113 -16.15 8.38 12.28
C ALA A 113 -15.31 8.56 11.02
N THR A 114 -14.36 9.51 11.06
CA THR A 114 -13.38 9.72 9.99
C THR A 114 -12.53 8.48 9.77
N PHE A 115 -12.06 7.84 10.84
CA PHE A 115 -11.33 6.58 10.72
C PHE A 115 -12.15 5.44 10.12
N GLN A 116 -13.43 5.28 10.49
CA GLN A 116 -14.26 4.23 9.89
C GLN A 116 -14.37 4.40 8.37
N THR A 117 -14.41 5.64 7.89
CA THR A 117 -14.42 5.96 6.46
C THR A 117 -13.09 5.55 5.81
N PHE A 118 -11.95 5.98 6.35
CA PHE A 118 -10.63 5.52 5.89
C PHE A 118 -10.52 4.00 5.86
N ARG A 119 -10.92 3.34 6.95
CA ARG A 119 -10.91 1.89 7.08
C ARG A 119 -11.76 1.23 6.00
N GLY A 120 -12.95 1.76 5.71
CA GLY A 120 -13.81 1.29 4.62
C GLY A 120 -13.09 1.35 3.27
N LEU A 121 -12.55 2.50 2.91
CA LEU A 121 -11.82 2.69 1.64
C LEU A 121 -10.64 1.73 1.50
N TRP A 122 -9.86 1.53 2.55
CA TRP A 122 -8.73 0.61 2.51
C TRP A 122 -9.15 -0.86 2.42
N GLN A 123 -10.26 -1.24 3.06
CA GLN A 123 -10.81 -2.60 2.95
C GLN A 123 -11.40 -2.86 1.56
N GLU A 124 -12.05 -1.86 0.95
CA GLU A 124 -12.63 -1.97 -0.40
C GLU A 124 -11.57 -2.22 -1.48
N ARG A 125 -10.35 -1.72 -1.27
CA ARG A 125 -9.19 -1.96 -2.14
C ARG A 125 -8.69 -3.41 -2.10
N ARG A 126 -9.15 -4.23 -1.15
CA ARG A 126 -8.76 -5.64 -0.97
C ARG A 126 -9.86 -6.57 -1.51
N PRO A 127 -9.74 -7.11 -2.73
CA PRO A 127 -10.86 -7.81 -3.33
C PRO A 127 -11.16 -9.15 -2.66
N PHE A 128 -10.20 -9.75 -1.94
CA PHE A 128 -10.49 -10.89 -1.05
C PHE A 128 -11.52 -10.53 0.02
N ILE A 129 -11.38 -9.35 0.63
CA ILE A 129 -12.32 -8.85 1.64
C ILE A 129 -13.67 -8.55 1.00
N MET A 130 -13.67 -7.98 -0.21
CA MET A 130 -14.92 -7.69 -0.91
C MET A 130 -15.66 -8.96 -1.34
N ALA A 131 -14.97 -10.02 -1.75
CA ALA A 131 -15.56 -11.33 -1.99
C ALA A 131 -16.21 -11.89 -0.72
N ARG A 132 -15.51 -11.80 0.43
CA ARG A 132 -16.05 -12.21 1.73
C ARG A 132 -17.30 -11.41 2.14
N VAL A 133 -17.29 -10.09 1.93
CA VAL A 133 -18.45 -9.22 2.22
C VAL A 133 -19.66 -9.59 1.35
N ARG A 134 -19.43 -10.03 0.11
CA ARG A 134 -20.47 -10.53 -0.80
C ARG A 134 -20.85 -11.99 -0.55
N GLU A 135 -20.34 -12.60 0.53
CA GLU A 135 -20.58 -13.99 0.89
C GLU A 135 -20.20 -14.99 -0.22
N GLU A 136 -19.22 -14.62 -1.04
CA GLU A 136 -18.68 -15.51 -2.06
C GLU A 136 -17.91 -16.68 -1.41
N PRO A 137 -17.91 -17.88 -2.03
CA PRO A 137 -17.07 -18.97 -1.58
C PRO A 137 -15.60 -18.56 -1.55
N CYS A 138 -14.84 -19.18 -0.64
CA CYS A 138 -13.39 -18.98 -0.63
C CYS A 138 -12.78 -19.32 -1.98
N PRO A 139 -11.89 -18.47 -2.52
CA PRO A 139 -11.28 -18.72 -3.81
C PRO A 139 -10.50 -20.02 -3.80
N GLU A 140 -10.60 -20.80 -4.88
CA GLU A 140 -9.75 -21.97 -5.05
C GLU A 140 -8.26 -21.58 -5.06
N PRO A 141 -7.38 -22.39 -4.48
CA PRO A 141 -5.95 -22.12 -4.53
C PRO A 141 -5.45 -22.21 -5.99
N PRO A 142 -4.40 -21.46 -6.36
CA PRO A 142 -3.82 -21.57 -7.69
C PRO A 142 -3.26 -22.98 -7.90
N PRO A 143 -3.31 -23.52 -9.12
CA PRO A 143 -2.67 -24.80 -9.41
C PRO A 143 -1.15 -24.70 -9.23
N LEU A 144 -0.51 -25.78 -8.80
CA LEU A 144 0.91 -25.81 -8.41
C LEU A 144 1.87 -25.23 -9.47
N TYR A 145 1.56 -25.37 -10.76
CA TYR A 145 2.41 -24.84 -11.83
C TYR A 145 2.47 -23.30 -11.86
N GLN A 146 1.46 -22.62 -11.30
CA GLN A 146 1.44 -21.17 -11.15
C GLN A 146 2.19 -20.68 -9.92
N LEU A 147 2.57 -21.58 -9.00
CA LEU A 147 3.38 -21.27 -7.84
C LEU A 147 4.88 -21.34 -8.20
N GLY A 148 5.66 -20.47 -7.57
CA GLY A 148 7.10 -20.45 -7.62
C GLY A 148 7.69 -20.39 -6.21
N TYR A 149 8.86 -20.98 -6.04
CA TYR A 149 9.63 -20.88 -4.81
C TYR A 149 10.32 -19.53 -4.70
N LEU A 150 10.41 -19.04 -3.48
CA LEU A 150 11.34 -17.97 -3.13
C LEU A 150 12.77 -18.51 -3.20
N VAL A 151 13.73 -17.64 -3.51
CA VAL A 151 15.15 -17.94 -3.31
C VAL A 151 15.55 -17.60 -1.87
N GLU A 152 16.69 -18.13 -1.40
CA GLU A 152 17.17 -17.94 -0.02
C GLU A 152 17.20 -16.46 0.42
N SER A 153 17.66 -15.56 -0.46
CA SER A 153 17.72 -14.12 -0.14
C SER A 153 16.35 -13.43 -0.01
N GLU A 154 15.27 -14.10 -0.42
CA GLU A 154 13.89 -13.58 -0.33
C GLU A 154 13.15 -14.10 0.92
N GLU A 155 13.70 -15.08 1.62
CA GLU A 155 13.08 -15.76 2.77
C GLU A 155 13.51 -15.10 4.07
N HIS A 156 12.54 -14.72 4.91
CA HIS A 156 12.83 -14.29 6.27
C HIS A 156 12.81 -15.50 7.20
N ALA A 157 13.93 -15.72 7.89
CA ALA A 157 14.27 -16.93 8.65
C ALA A 157 14.45 -18.21 7.79
N ASP A 158 15.02 -19.26 8.39
CA ASP A 158 15.51 -20.49 7.76
C ASP A 158 14.41 -21.45 7.24
N ARG A 159 13.38 -20.92 6.57
CA ARG A 159 12.34 -21.71 5.92
C ARG A 159 12.39 -21.51 4.41
N LEU A 160 13.18 -22.33 3.72
CA LEU A 160 13.40 -22.30 2.27
C LEU A 160 12.25 -22.92 1.44
N THR A 161 11.00 -22.80 1.88
CA THR A 161 9.87 -23.53 1.27
C THR A 161 8.65 -22.66 1.03
N ARG A 162 8.76 -21.33 1.17
CA ARG A 162 7.62 -20.47 0.89
C ARG A 162 7.40 -20.41 -0.61
N LEU A 163 6.13 -20.31 -0.96
CA LEU A 163 5.65 -20.24 -2.33
C LEU A 163 4.86 -18.96 -2.50
N LEU A 164 4.85 -18.43 -3.70
CA LEU A 164 3.93 -17.38 -4.14
C LEU A 164 3.52 -17.66 -5.57
N ARG A 165 2.45 -17.02 -6.02
CA ARG A 165 2.13 -17.04 -7.45
C ARG A 165 3.25 -16.35 -8.24
N ARG A 166 3.60 -16.87 -9.41
CA ARG A 166 4.78 -16.43 -10.18
C ARG A 166 4.75 -14.95 -10.57
N ASP A 167 3.59 -14.44 -10.98
CA ASP A 167 3.37 -13.03 -11.28
C ASP A 167 3.50 -12.12 -10.04
N VAL A 168 3.08 -12.62 -8.86
CA VAL A 168 3.24 -11.95 -7.58
C VAL A 168 4.71 -11.90 -7.18
N LEU A 169 5.47 -12.98 -7.42
CA LEU A 169 6.94 -12.97 -7.24
C LEU A 169 7.60 -11.92 -8.13
N ASP A 170 7.22 -11.83 -9.39
CA ASP A 170 7.79 -10.85 -10.32
C ASP A 170 7.42 -9.41 -9.92
N ALA A 171 6.22 -9.18 -9.40
CA ALA A 171 5.83 -7.90 -8.84
C ALA A 171 6.61 -7.56 -7.55
N TYR A 172 6.73 -8.51 -6.64
CA TYR A 172 7.49 -8.40 -5.39
C TYR A 172 8.97 -8.07 -5.67
N ARG A 173 9.62 -8.77 -6.61
CA ARG A 173 11.02 -8.51 -6.97
C ARG A 173 11.23 -7.09 -7.51
N ARG A 174 10.30 -6.59 -8.34
CA ARG A 174 10.34 -5.20 -8.82
C ARG A 174 10.13 -4.20 -7.69
N LEU A 175 9.22 -4.48 -6.77
CA LEU A 175 9.00 -3.67 -5.57
C LEU A 175 10.26 -3.60 -4.70
N VAL A 176 10.88 -4.75 -4.39
CA VAL A 176 12.09 -4.82 -3.59
C VAL A 176 13.25 -4.10 -4.28
N ALA A 177 13.44 -4.30 -5.59
CA ALA A 177 14.48 -3.62 -6.35
C ALA A 177 14.33 -2.09 -6.28
N ALA A 178 13.11 -1.57 -6.41
CA ALA A 178 12.83 -0.14 -6.27
C ALA A 178 13.07 0.36 -4.84
N ALA A 179 12.60 -0.37 -3.82
CA ALA A 179 12.81 0.00 -2.42
C ALA A 179 14.30 0.07 -2.05
N ARG A 180 15.09 -0.92 -2.50
CA ARG A 180 16.55 -0.95 -2.30
C ARG A 180 17.25 0.21 -3.01
N ALA A 181 16.71 0.70 -4.12
CA ALA A 181 17.27 1.85 -4.83
C ALA A 181 16.90 3.20 -4.21
N GLU A 182 15.75 3.28 -3.53
CA GLU A 182 15.16 4.54 -3.05
C GLU A 182 15.29 4.75 -1.54
N VAL A 183 15.48 3.69 -0.75
CA VAL A 183 15.51 3.73 0.72
C VAL A 183 16.84 3.19 1.24
N PRO A 184 17.74 4.04 1.79
CA PRO A 184 19.04 3.61 2.29
C PRO A 184 18.98 2.51 3.35
N GLU A 185 18.00 2.53 4.25
CA GLU A 185 17.81 1.51 5.28
C GLU A 185 17.55 0.14 4.66
N VAL A 186 16.67 0.10 3.66
CA VAL A 186 16.42 -1.10 2.87
C VAL A 186 17.71 -1.47 2.12
N ALA A 187 18.42 -0.56 1.46
CA ALA A 187 19.67 -0.91 0.77
C ALA A 187 20.73 -1.58 1.68
N ASN A 188 20.79 -1.19 2.96
CA ASN A 188 21.83 -1.61 3.91
C ASN A 188 21.47 -2.82 4.78
N ASP A 189 20.20 -3.18 4.89
CA ASP A 189 19.73 -4.32 5.68
C ASP A 189 19.02 -5.35 4.78
N PRO A 190 19.67 -6.48 4.44
CA PRO A 190 19.11 -7.47 3.53
C PRO A 190 17.84 -8.15 4.07
N GLU A 191 17.58 -8.13 5.37
CA GLU A 191 16.37 -8.75 5.93
C GLU A 191 15.11 -7.93 5.61
N LEU A 192 15.23 -6.61 5.50
CA LEU A 192 14.09 -5.75 5.17
C LEU A 192 13.45 -6.18 3.85
N LEU A 193 12.14 -6.30 3.86
CA LEU A 193 11.29 -6.81 2.77
C LEU A 193 11.41 -8.30 2.46
N GLN A 194 12.21 -9.09 3.18
CA GLN A 194 12.11 -10.54 3.07
C GLN A 194 10.73 -11.03 3.51
N ILE A 195 10.30 -12.14 2.93
CA ILE A 195 8.96 -12.69 3.14
C ILE A 195 9.02 -13.69 4.29
N PHE A 196 8.24 -13.45 5.35
CA PHE A 196 8.07 -14.40 6.44
C PHE A 196 6.79 -15.23 6.34
N SER A 197 5.90 -14.91 5.40
CA SER A 197 4.74 -15.75 5.06
C SER A 197 4.26 -15.49 3.63
N GLY A 198 3.91 -16.56 2.91
CA GLY A 198 3.43 -16.52 1.53
C GLY A 198 2.23 -17.43 1.33
N PHE A 199 2.19 -18.21 0.26
CA PHE A 199 1.14 -19.18 -0.01
C PHE A 199 0.96 -20.17 1.15
N ARG A 200 -0.30 -20.38 1.56
CA ARG A 200 -0.70 -21.37 2.56
C ARG A 200 -1.66 -22.34 1.89
N ASP A 201 -1.19 -23.57 1.68
CA ASP A 201 -1.98 -24.65 1.10
C ASP A 201 -3.22 -24.94 1.97
N PRO A 202 -4.45 -24.87 1.43
CA PRO A 202 -5.67 -25.03 2.22
C PRO A 202 -5.76 -26.36 2.97
N GLU A 203 -5.34 -27.47 2.36
CA GLU A 203 -5.41 -28.79 2.97
C GLU A 203 -4.40 -28.90 4.12
N ALA A 204 -3.17 -28.44 3.90
CA ALA A 204 -2.14 -28.43 4.93
C ALA A 204 -2.47 -27.46 6.08
N ASP A 205 -3.06 -26.31 5.78
CA ASP A 205 -3.51 -25.35 6.81
C ASP A 205 -4.65 -25.95 7.64
N ALA A 206 -5.64 -26.60 6.99
CA ALA A 206 -6.73 -27.29 7.67
C ALA A 206 -6.24 -28.46 8.52
N ALA A 207 -5.31 -29.28 8.03
CA ALA A 207 -4.71 -30.38 8.78
C ALA A 207 -3.93 -29.87 10.00
N ARG A 208 -3.09 -28.83 9.82
CA ARG A 208 -2.36 -28.19 10.93
C ARG A 208 -3.32 -27.58 11.94
N CYS A 209 -4.43 -27.02 11.46
CA CYS A 209 -5.46 -26.42 12.29
C CYS A 209 -6.16 -27.46 13.17
N ALA A 210 -6.59 -28.58 12.56
CA ALA A 210 -7.20 -29.70 13.26
C ALA A 210 -6.23 -30.30 14.31
N ALA A 211 -4.94 -30.42 13.98
CA ALA A 211 -3.94 -30.93 14.91
C ALA A 211 -3.68 -29.99 16.10
N ALA A 212 -3.68 -28.67 15.89
CA ALA A 212 -3.34 -27.68 16.90
C ALA A 212 -4.55 -27.11 17.67
N GLY A 213 -5.79 -27.45 17.26
CA GLY A 213 -7.01 -26.97 17.89
C GLY A 213 -7.21 -25.44 17.79
N ASN A 214 -6.64 -24.79 16.77
CA ASN A 214 -6.64 -23.32 16.64
C ASN A 214 -7.49 -22.80 15.46
N CYS A 215 -8.60 -23.48 15.17
CA CYS A 215 -9.51 -23.17 14.06
C CYS A 215 -10.61 -22.15 14.39
N ASP A 216 -10.37 -21.28 15.36
CA ASP A 216 -11.38 -20.36 15.91
C ASP A 216 -11.63 -19.12 15.04
N GLY A 217 -11.04 -19.02 13.84
CA GLY A 217 -11.18 -17.85 12.97
C GLY A 217 -10.36 -16.62 13.42
N LEU A 218 -9.97 -16.58 14.70
CA LEU A 218 -9.18 -15.50 15.32
C LEU A 218 -7.68 -15.77 15.22
N ARG A 219 -7.26 -17.03 15.40
CA ARG A 219 -5.87 -17.48 15.30
C ARG A 219 -5.53 -17.99 13.90
N ARG A 220 -6.53 -18.51 13.18
CA ARG A 220 -6.46 -18.80 11.75
C ARG A 220 -7.80 -18.58 11.09
N ALA A 221 -7.81 -17.74 10.07
CA ALA A 221 -8.98 -17.59 9.22
C ALA A 221 -9.20 -18.89 8.42
N VAL A 222 -10.43 -19.40 8.47
CA VAL A 222 -10.92 -20.49 7.58
C VAL A 222 -10.70 -20.13 6.10
N CYS A 223 -10.68 -18.83 5.81
CA CYS A 223 -10.49 -18.24 4.50
C CYS A 223 -9.49 -17.08 4.60
N SER A 224 -8.22 -17.32 4.29
CA SER A 224 -7.17 -16.29 4.31
C SER A 224 -6.71 -15.93 2.90
N PRO A 225 -6.38 -14.66 2.61
CA PRO A 225 -5.75 -14.26 1.35
C PRO A 225 -4.50 -15.07 0.97
N HIS A 226 -3.76 -15.59 1.94
CA HIS A 226 -2.57 -16.41 1.65
C HIS A 226 -2.88 -17.68 0.84
N ARG A 227 -4.13 -18.17 0.82
CA ARG A 227 -4.51 -19.34 0.02
C ARG A 227 -4.47 -19.08 -1.49
N THR A 228 -4.51 -17.84 -1.93
CA THR A 228 -4.50 -17.49 -3.36
C THR A 228 -3.07 -17.41 -3.92
N GLY A 229 -2.06 -17.43 -3.05
CA GLY A 229 -0.68 -17.13 -3.42
C GLY A 229 -0.45 -15.65 -3.79
N THR A 230 -1.40 -14.76 -3.51
CA THR A 230 -1.31 -13.32 -3.80
C THR A 230 -1.09 -12.43 -2.59
N ALA A 231 -1.09 -13.00 -1.38
CA ALA A 231 -0.76 -12.27 -0.16
C ALA A 231 0.66 -12.60 0.32
N VAL A 232 1.33 -11.57 0.82
CA VAL A 232 2.69 -11.63 1.35
C VAL A 232 2.74 -10.97 2.73
N ASP A 233 3.45 -11.61 3.65
CA ASP A 233 3.85 -10.99 4.91
C ASP A 233 5.34 -10.62 4.81
N LEU A 234 5.62 -9.31 4.75
CA LEU A 234 6.95 -8.74 4.54
C LEU A 234 7.56 -8.29 5.87
N PHE A 235 8.85 -8.55 6.06
CA PHE A 235 9.59 -8.02 7.19
C PHE A 235 9.82 -6.51 7.02
N VAL A 236 9.10 -5.70 7.80
CA VAL A 236 9.16 -4.22 7.76
C VAL A 236 9.86 -3.62 8.99
N GLY A 237 10.55 -4.47 9.76
CA GLY A 237 11.10 -4.16 11.07
C GLY A 237 10.33 -4.86 12.20
N GLN A 238 10.95 -4.91 13.38
CA GLN A 238 10.44 -5.66 14.53
C GLN A 238 10.83 -4.94 15.82
N LEU A 239 9.87 -4.78 16.74
CA LEU A 239 10.20 -4.29 18.08
C LEU A 239 10.95 -5.38 18.84
N ALA A 240 12.14 -5.07 19.33
CA ALA A 240 13.01 -6.02 20.02
C ALA A 240 12.26 -6.79 21.13
N GLY A 241 12.38 -8.12 21.12
CA GLY A 241 11.71 -9.02 22.07
C GLY A 241 10.28 -9.42 21.71
N LEU A 242 9.70 -8.88 20.63
CA LEU A 242 8.40 -9.30 20.10
C LEU A 242 8.58 -10.00 18.74
N GLY A 243 7.64 -10.85 18.32
CA GLY A 243 7.65 -11.51 17.00
C GLY A 243 7.40 -10.56 15.82
N VAL A 244 7.78 -10.97 14.61
CA VAL A 244 7.61 -10.19 13.37
C VAL A 244 6.15 -10.03 12.94
N ASP A 245 5.27 -10.90 13.44
CA ASP A 245 3.82 -10.91 13.24
C ASP A 245 3.05 -10.44 14.48
N ASN A 246 3.73 -9.79 15.44
CA ASN A 246 3.10 -9.37 16.69
C ASN A 246 2.12 -8.20 16.46
N THR A 247 0.85 -8.42 16.79
CA THR A 247 -0.25 -7.47 16.57
C THR A 247 -0.45 -6.44 17.70
N SER A 248 0.40 -6.44 18.74
CA SER A 248 0.28 -5.44 19.82
C SER A 248 0.41 -4.02 19.27
N ALA A 249 -0.27 -3.05 19.90
CA ALA A 249 -0.22 -1.66 19.47
C ALA A 249 1.22 -1.11 19.41
N ALA A 250 2.08 -1.50 20.36
CA ALA A 250 3.49 -1.09 20.39
C ALA A 250 4.29 -1.67 19.21
N SER A 251 4.08 -2.94 18.87
CA SER A 251 4.73 -3.59 17.72
C SER A 251 4.32 -2.92 16.40
N ARG A 252 3.01 -2.72 16.19
CA ARG A 252 2.49 -2.08 14.98
C ARG A 252 2.94 -0.62 14.87
N LEU A 253 2.94 0.13 15.98
CA LEU A 253 3.47 1.50 15.98
C LEU A 253 4.96 1.54 15.61
N HIS A 254 5.76 0.60 16.11
CA HIS A 254 7.17 0.49 15.74
C HIS A 254 7.33 0.24 14.23
N MET A 255 6.63 -0.75 13.69
CA MET A 255 6.68 -1.11 12.26
C MET A 255 6.24 0.05 11.36
N THR A 256 5.16 0.74 11.72
CA THR A 256 4.59 1.83 10.90
C THR A 256 5.45 3.10 10.90
N ARG A 257 6.34 3.24 11.88
CA ARG A 257 7.35 4.30 11.93
C ARG A 257 8.56 4.03 11.03
N THR A 258 8.81 2.79 10.59
CA THR A 258 10.02 2.48 9.83
C THR A 258 10.00 3.15 8.45
N PRO A 259 11.17 3.58 7.94
CA PRO A 259 11.29 4.10 6.57
C PRO A 259 10.75 3.11 5.53
N THR A 260 10.97 1.82 5.74
CA THR A 260 10.48 0.72 4.90
C THR A 260 8.96 0.75 4.77
N TYR A 261 8.22 0.75 5.88
CA TYR A 261 6.76 0.75 5.82
C TYR A 261 6.21 2.03 5.18
N ARG A 262 6.77 3.20 5.53
CA ARG A 262 6.34 4.48 4.95
C ARG A 262 6.58 4.53 3.44
N TRP A 263 7.69 3.96 2.96
CA TRP A 263 7.94 3.83 1.52
C TRP A 263 6.95 2.89 0.85
N LEU A 264 6.63 1.74 1.47
CA LEU A 264 5.64 0.80 0.95
C LEU A 264 4.27 1.46 0.81
N VAL A 265 3.80 2.19 1.82
CA VAL A 265 2.50 2.89 1.77
C VAL A 265 2.43 3.85 0.58
N LYS A 266 3.51 4.58 0.28
CA LYS A 266 3.54 5.53 -0.84
C LYS A 266 3.70 4.87 -2.21
N ASN A 267 4.37 3.71 -2.28
CA ASN A 267 4.89 3.19 -3.55
C ASN A 267 4.36 1.81 -3.92
N ALA A 268 3.98 0.95 -2.98
CA ALA A 268 3.62 -0.44 -3.25
C ALA A 268 2.48 -0.59 -4.26
N GLY A 269 1.56 0.38 -4.30
CA GLY A 269 0.47 0.45 -5.28
C GLY A 269 0.94 0.44 -6.74
N ARG A 270 2.10 1.04 -7.08
CA ARG A 270 2.63 1.00 -8.47
C ARG A 270 3.07 -0.40 -8.91
N PHE A 271 3.21 -1.32 -7.96
CA PHE A 271 3.53 -2.73 -8.20
C PHE A 271 2.30 -3.64 -8.03
N GLY A 272 1.13 -3.06 -7.75
CA GLY A 272 -0.13 -3.79 -7.59
C GLY A 272 -0.38 -4.31 -6.18
N PHE A 273 0.31 -3.82 -5.15
CA PHE A 273 0.09 -4.24 -3.76
C PHE A 273 -0.74 -3.22 -2.97
N THR A 274 -1.66 -3.73 -2.15
CA THR A 274 -2.45 -2.94 -1.19
C THR A 274 -2.23 -3.49 0.24
N PRO A 275 -2.17 -2.64 1.28
CA PRO A 275 -1.92 -3.10 2.64
C PRO A 275 -3.20 -3.59 3.33
N TYR A 276 -3.04 -4.48 4.30
CA TYR A 276 -4.00 -4.63 5.38
C TYR A 276 -3.66 -3.67 6.53
N VAL A 277 -4.49 -2.64 6.72
CA VAL A 277 -4.27 -1.56 7.71
C VAL A 277 -3.93 -2.03 9.13
N TYR A 278 -4.47 -3.17 9.57
CA TYR A 278 -4.22 -3.66 10.94
C TYR A 278 -2.86 -4.36 11.07
N GLU A 279 -2.31 -4.91 9.99
CA GLU A 279 -1.08 -5.70 10.00
C GLU A 279 -0.06 -5.06 9.06
N PRO A 280 0.87 -4.23 9.56
CA PRO A 280 1.80 -3.45 8.73
C PRO A 280 2.66 -4.27 7.76
N TRP A 281 2.88 -5.55 8.08
CA TRP A 281 3.61 -6.50 7.26
C TRP A 281 2.77 -7.13 6.14
N HIS A 282 1.44 -7.10 6.21
CA HIS A 282 0.56 -7.87 5.33
C HIS A 282 0.13 -7.05 4.11
N TRP A 283 0.48 -7.56 2.92
CA TRP A 283 0.17 -6.91 1.65
C TRP A 283 -0.46 -7.91 0.68
N GLU A 284 -1.49 -7.46 -0.02
CA GLU A 284 -2.21 -8.25 -1.03
C GLU A 284 -1.93 -7.69 -2.42
N TRP A 285 -1.58 -8.58 -3.34
CA TRP A 285 -1.44 -8.23 -4.75
C TRP A 285 -2.78 -8.30 -5.47
N ILE A 286 -3.17 -7.19 -6.11
CA ILE A 286 -4.47 -6.98 -6.78
C ILE A 286 -4.34 -6.70 -8.28
N SER A 287 -3.16 -6.96 -8.86
CA SER A 287 -2.71 -6.55 -10.20
C SER A 287 -2.48 -5.04 -10.38
N PRO A 288 -1.42 -4.63 -11.12
CA PRO A 288 -1.21 -3.21 -11.48
C PRO A 288 -2.35 -2.60 -12.30
N THR A 289 -3.19 -3.41 -12.94
CA THR A 289 -4.36 -2.95 -13.71
C THR A 289 -5.68 -3.01 -12.92
N GLY A 290 -5.65 -3.39 -11.63
CA GLY A 290 -6.82 -3.46 -10.76
C GLY A 290 -7.76 -4.65 -11.04
N GLY A 291 -7.39 -5.55 -11.95
CA GLY A 291 -8.11 -6.80 -12.18
C GLY A 291 -7.64 -7.90 -11.24
N TYR A 292 -8.55 -8.52 -10.49
CA TYR A 292 -8.23 -9.73 -9.74
C TYR A 292 -7.79 -10.82 -10.73
N ALA A 293 -6.49 -11.16 -10.75
CA ALA A 293 -5.98 -12.23 -11.60
C ALA A 293 -6.30 -13.61 -10.98
N GLY A 294 -7.57 -13.84 -10.66
CA GLY A 294 -8.09 -15.08 -10.06
C GLY A 294 -9.13 -15.76 -10.94
N GLN A 295 -9.15 -15.45 -12.24
CA GLN A 295 -9.91 -16.18 -13.26
C GLN A 295 -8.95 -16.94 -14.16
#